data_AF-A0A9N9KPI4-F1
#
_entry.id   AF-A0A9N9KPI4-F1
#
_cell.length_a   1.000
_cell.length_b   1.000
_cell.length_c   1.000
_cell.angle_alpha   90.00
_cell.angle_beta   90.00
_cell.angle_gamma   90.00
#
_symmetry.space_group_name_H-M   'P 1'
#
loop_
_entity.id
_entity.type
_entity.pdbx_description
1 polymer ?
#
loop_
_entity_poly.entity_id
_entity_poly.type
_entity_poly.pdbx_seq_one_letter_code
_entity_poly.pdbx_strand_id
1 'polypeptide(L)'
;MKTFVESNVIFPGILSRGDCEEAKSMSTFLHILINLLSTALLGASNYTMQCLHAPTRAQVDEAHAQRKWVDIGIPSWRNRHRVSKKDVIMWWILAWSSAPLHLLYNSSVFLEVSAQNYDVAFISQANAFKLVANDTGHNLASMTWQQCSSAFENYVIFGYSSLLLVTPETEHPLVNFGNNITQILPPEFIYPNMSEVKLGSQIEWRRENKSVAISRGRSFPVVSCLNKPLKQQSCKLKFSVPIIVVVIFCNLSKVLCMALTVWYSKETKLVTLGDAIASFLEISDPITKDLCLMSKDDVQQGRWTRPKAPEKWTPITEKTFYAANARRFFIVNISSVPQHRFANFGSFVLFTCACFLASALTGMISAHEFRKGVGFGDSMSQAPALLDTNVRNDNTWGILFNVLLANIPQSLVSLLNLFYNGLLTSFLLGEEWTNLAHQQQPLRVTEPKGSQRSQYYLTIPYQYGIPAMVLSTIFHWLVAESFFLVRITAMHQGIERLEDSISSLGYSPLAIALAGIICCLMLALVDLKARQRLKQASPLASHCSAAISAACHPPRDEDGLETRPIQWGVVQGAGESIGSWKKRGKDFGHSGL
;
A
#
# COMPACT_ATOMS: atom_id res chain seq x y z
N MET A 1 34.80 16.75 22.13
CA MET A 1 33.50 16.05 22.03
C MET A 1 32.35 17.03 21.76
N LYS A 2 32.51 17.92 20.76
CA LYS A 2 31.51 18.94 20.37
C LYS A 2 31.59 19.31 18.88
N THR A 3 32.18 18.44 18.05
CA THR A 3 32.43 18.65 16.61
C THR A 3 32.00 17.46 15.76
N PHE A 4 31.01 16.69 16.20
CA PHE A 4 30.48 15.55 15.43
C PHE A 4 28.94 15.52 15.34
N VAL A 5 28.25 16.56 15.84
CA VAL A 5 26.78 16.57 16.01
C VAL A 5 26.06 17.57 15.09
N GLU A 6 26.77 18.42 14.37
CA GLU A 6 26.14 19.35 13.42
C GLU A 6 26.33 18.82 11.98
N SER A 7 25.21 18.55 11.29
CA SER A 7 25.05 18.18 9.87
C SER A 7 25.09 16.69 9.40
N ASN A 8 25.11 15.69 10.29
CA ASN A 8 25.09 14.26 9.92
C ASN A 8 23.69 13.65 9.73
N VAL A 9 22.77 14.43 9.20
CA VAL A 9 21.38 14.03 9.07
C VAL A 9 21.15 13.50 7.68
N ILE A 10 21.33 12.18 7.56
CA ILE A 10 21.03 11.40 6.36
C ILE A 10 21.92 11.84 5.20
N PHE A 11 23.19 11.39 5.17
CA PHE A 11 24.04 11.53 3.97
C PHE A 11 23.29 10.96 2.77
N PRO A 12 22.83 11.81 1.85
CA PRO A 12 22.33 11.31 0.60
C PRO A 12 23.56 11.02 -0.24
N GLY A 13 23.88 9.77 -0.49
CA GLY A 13 24.81 9.50 -1.59
C GLY A 13 24.19 10.06 -2.86
N ILE A 14 24.98 10.75 -3.67
CA ILE A 14 24.51 11.23 -4.97
C ILE A 14 24.62 10.06 -5.93
N LEU A 15 23.48 9.58 -6.44
CA LEU A 15 23.45 8.50 -7.42
C LEU A 15 23.74 9.04 -8.82
N SER A 16 23.17 10.21 -9.13
CA SER A 16 23.44 10.94 -10.36
C SER A 16 23.17 12.43 -10.19
N ARG A 17 23.89 13.24 -10.96
CA ARG A 17 23.70 14.68 -11.11
C ARG A 17 23.70 14.98 -12.60
N GLY A 18 22.67 15.65 -13.08
CA GLY A 18 22.56 15.94 -14.50
C GLY A 18 21.24 16.56 -14.85
N ASP A 19 20.76 16.23 -16.05
CA ASP A 19 19.48 16.68 -16.55
C ASP A 19 18.33 16.10 -15.72
N CYS A 20 17.29 16.91 -15.52
CA CYS A 20 16.14 16.53 -14.70
C CYS A 20 15.32 15.43 -15.34
N GLU A 21 15.28 15.29 -16.67
CA GLU A 21 14.54 14.20 -17.31
C GLU A 21 15.22 12.84 -17.09
N GLU A 22 16.56 12.79 -17.15
CA GLU A 22 17.32 11.58 -16.91
C GLU A 22 17.24 11.13 -15.45
N ALA A 23 17.49 12.04 -14.50
CA ALA A 23 17.43 11.74 -13.07
C ALA A 23 16.04 11.23 -12.64
N LYS A 24 15.00 11.78 -13.26
CA LYS A 24 13.59 11.42 -13.11
C LYS A 24 13.29 10.03 -13.66
N SER A 25 13.72 9.74 -14.90
CA SER A 25 13.56 8.41 -15.50
C SER A 25 14.18 7.33 -14.63
N MET A 26 15.39 7.58 -14.13
CA MET A 26 16.08 6.67 -13.22
C MET A 26 15.37 6.54 -11.86
N SER A 27 14.89 7.64 -11.28
CA SER A 27 14.13 7.61 -10.03
C SER A 27 12.90 6.71 -10.15
N THR A 28 12.11 6.88 -11.21
CA THR A 28 10.90 6.07 -11.40
C THR A 28 11.23 4.60 -11.66
N PHE A 29 12.26 4.30 -12.45
CA PHE A 29 12.71 2.91 -12.62
C PHE A 29 13.07 2.27 -11.28
N LEU A 30 13.82 2.97 -10.42
CA LEU A 30 14.17 2.49 -9.09
C LEU A 30 12.93 2.29 -8.20
N HIS A 31 11.96 3.20 -8.22
CA HIS A 31 10.71 3.02 -7.46
C HIS A 31 9.89 1.83 -7.96
N ILE A 32 9.80 1.61 -9.27
CA ILE A 32 9.15 0.41 -9.83
C ILE A 32 9.86 -0.86 -9.31
N LEU A 33 11.18 -0.90 -9.36
CA LEU A 33 11.97 -2.04 -8.89
C LEU A 33 11.78 -2.27 -7.38
N ILE A 34 11.83 -1.20 -6.58
CA ILE A 34 11.61 -1.22 -5.13
C ILE A 34 10.23 -1.81 -4.81
N ASN A 35 9.18 -1.31 -5.46
CA ASN A 35 7.81 -1.78 -5.21
C ASN A 35 7.60 -3.23 -5.67
N LEU A 36 8.18 -3.63 -6.81
CA LEU A 36 8.11 -5.00 -7.32
C LEU A 36 8.79 -5.98 -6.35
N LEU A 37 10.05 -5.72 -5.98
CA LEU A 37 10.82 -6.59 -5.09
C LEU A 37 10.21 -6.62 -3.68
N SER A 38 9.75 -5.48 -3.16
CA SER A 38 9.08 -5.38 -1.87
C SER A 38 7.80 -6.21 -1.85
N THR A 39 6.98 -6.13 -2.91
CA THR A 39 5.73 -6.89 -3.01
C THR A 39 5.98 -8.39 -3.13
N ALA A 40 6.97 -8.81 -3.94
CA ALA A 40 7.36 -10.22 -4.07
C ALA A 40 7.84 -10.79 -2.72
N LEU A 41 8.72 -10.06 -2.02
CA LEU A 41 9.22 -10.47 -0.71
C LEU A 41 8.13 -10.49 0.35
N LEU A 42 7.18 -9.53 0.31
CA LEU A 42 6.00 -9.54 1.18
C LEU A 42 5.13 -10.77 0.90
N GLY A 43 4.93 -11.14 -0.37
CA GLY A 43 4.21 -12.35 -0.77
C GLY A 43 4.85 -13.61 -0.19
N ALA A 44 6.16 -13.77 -0.37
CA ALA A 44 6.93 -14.89 0.18
C ALA A 44 6.91 -14.92 1.71
N SER A 45 7.04 -13.75 2.35
CA SER A 45 6.93 -13.60 3.81
C SER A 45 5.55 -13.98 4.32
N ASN A 46 4.48 -13.58 3.62
CA ASN A 46 3.11 -13.92 3.97
C ASN A 46 2.82 -15.42 3.83
N TYR A 47 3.35 -16.05 2.78
CA TYR A 47 3.26 -17.50 2.60
C TYR A 47 3.99 -18.23 3.74
N THR A 48 5.23 -17.85 4.03
CA THR A 48 6.01 -18.44 5.14
C THR A 48 5.29 -18.27 6.47
N MET A 49 4.71 -17.08 6.72
CA MET A 49 3.88 -16.83 7.89
C MET A 49 2.65 -17.76 7.96
N GLN A 50 2.03 -18.12 6.83
CA GLN A 50 0.95 -19.11 6.80
C GLN A 50 1.46 -20.51 7.18
N CYS A 51 2.59 -20.95 6.62
CA CYS A 51 3.20 -22.23 6.97
C CYS A 51 3.58 -22.32 8.45
N LEU A 52 4.10 -21.23 9.03
CA LEU A 52 4.43 -21.17 10.46
C LEU A 52 3.20 -21.32 11.36
N HIS A 53 2.04 -20.79 10.92
CA HIS A 53 0.77 -20.88 11.66
C HIS A 53 -0.09 -22.11 11.32
N ALA A 54 0.34 -22.94 10.37
CA ALA A 54 -0.34 -24.18 10.04
C ALA A 54 -0.15 -25.20 11.17
N PRO A 55 -1.23 -25.82 11.68
CA PRO A 55 -1.13 -26.79 12.76
C PRO A 55 -0.64 -28.14 12.24
N THR A 56 -0.02 -28.93 13.12
CA THR A 56 0.26 -30.36 12.84
C THR A 56 -0.94 -31.24 13.18
N ARG A 57 -1.01 -32.46 12.64
CA ARG A 57 -2.10 -33.40 12.93
C ARG A 57 -2.31 -33.62 14.43
N ALA A 58 -1.22 -33.81 15.18
CA ALA A 58 -1.25 -33.97 16.64
C ALA A 58 -1.84 -32.74 17.37
N GLN A 59 -1.52 -31.51 16.93
CA GLN A 59 -2.10 -30.29 17.52
C GLN A 59 -3.60 -30.17 17.22
N VAL A 60 -4.03 -30.65 16.04
CA VAL A 60 -5.46 -30.72 15.71
C VAL A 60 -6.17 -31.73 16.61
N ASP A 61 -5.61 -32.93 16.78
CA ASP A 61 -6.18 -33.95 17.68
C ASP A 61 -6.29 -33.46 19.12
N GLU A 62 -5.26 -32.79 19.64
CA GLU A 62 -5.29 -32.20 20.97
C GLU A 62 -6.38 -31.11 21.09
N ALA A 63 -6.59 -30.31 20.03
CA ALA A 63 -7.66 -29.34 20.01
C ALA A 63 -9.04 -30.01 20.01
N HIS A 64 -9.22 -31.05 19.19
CA HIS A 64 -10.47 -31.78 19.07
C HIS A 64 -10.81 -32.53 20.36
N ALA A 65 -9.83 -33.16 21.02
CA ALA A 65 -10.00 -33.79 22.34
C ALA A 65 -10.54 -32.82 23.40
N GLN A 66 -10.18 -31.53 23.30
CA GLN A 66 -10.70 -30.46 24.17
C GLN A 66 -12.00 -29.82 23.65
N ARG A 67 -12.66 -30.43 22.65
CA ARG A 67 -13.85 -29.90 21.95
C ARG A 67 -13.63 -28.49 21.39
N LYS A 68 -12.42 -28.23 20.89
CA LYS A 68 -12.03 -26.99 20.19
C LYS A 68 -11.64 -27.32 18.76
N TRP A 69 -11.53 -26.29 17.93
CA TRP A 69 -11.18 -26.43 16.51
C TRP A 69 -10.16 -25.37 16.12
N VAL A 70 -9.40 -25.66 15.07
CA VAL A 70 -8.38 -24.77 14.50
C VAL A 70 -8.70 -24.47 13.04
N ASP A 71 -8.12 -23.39 12.52
CA ASP A 71 -8.30 -23.03 11.12
C ASP A 71 -7.22 -23.69 10.25
N ILE A 72 -7.62 -24.25 9.10
CA ILE A 72 -6.74 -24.90 8.11
C ILE A 72 -6.71 -24.04 6.83
N GLY A 73 -5.55 -23.91 6.18
CA GLY A 73 -5.49 -23.27 4.86
C GLY A 73 -5.64 -21.75 4.84
N ILE A 74 -5.72 -21.08 6.01
CA ILE A 74 -5.85 -19.62 6.09
C ILE A 74 -4.89 -19.04 7.14
N PRO A 75 -4.42 -17.79 6.98
CA PRO A 75 -3.76 -17.08 8.06
C PRO A 75 -4.71 -17.00 9.25
N SER A 76 -4.39 -17.53 10.42
CA SER A 76 -5.28 -17.51 11.60
C SER A 76 -4.61 -17.10 12.90
N TRP A 77 -5.17 -16.05 13.51
CA TRP A 77 -4.81 -15.60 14.85
C TRP A 77 -5.22 -16.59 15.93
N ARG A 78 -6.17 -17.49 15.66
CA ARG A 78 -6.61 -18.51 16.62
C ARG A 78 -5.54 -19.56 16.82
N ASN A 79 -4.87 -19.97 15.74
CA ASN A 79 -3.86 -21.03 15.77
C ASN A 79 -2.64 -20.65 16.61
N ARG A 80 -2.40 -19.35 16.89
CA ARG A 80 -1.22 -18.85 17.61
C ARG A 80 -0.99 -19.49 18.99
N HIS A 81 -2.06 -19.94 19.65
CA HIS A 81 -1.99 -20.57 20.97
C HIS A 81 -1.72 -22.08 20.91
N ARG A 82 -1.69 -22.66 19.70
CA ARG A 82 -1.56 -24.11 19.47
C ARG A 82 -0.27 -24.48 18.74
N VAL A 83 0.26 -23.56 17.95
CA VAL A 83 1.55 -23.73 17.28
C VAL A 83 2.72 -23.50 18.24
N SER A 84 3.91 -23.96 17.85
CA SER A 84 5.09 -23.89 18.72
C SER A 84 5.50 -22.43 18.99
N LYS A 85 6.13 -22.17 20.15
CA LYS A 85 6.65 -20.83 20.47
C LYS A 85 7.66 -20.32 19.43
N LYS A 86 8.45 -21.24 18.84
CA LYS A 86 9.43 -20.91 17.79
C LYS A 86 8.74 -20.37 16.55
N ASP A 87 7.64 -21.02 16.12
CA ASP A 87 6.86 -20.58 14.96
C ASP A 87 6.27 -19.18 15.19
N VAL A 88 5.73 -18.92 16.39
CA VAL A 88 5.18 -17.61 16.76
C VAL A 88 6.26 -16.51 16.75
N ILE A 89 7.46 -16.81 17.25
CA ILE A 89 8.59 -15.85 17.24
C ILE A 89 9.00 -15.53 15.80
N MET A 90 9.20 -16.55 14.96
CA MET A 90 9.55 -16.36 13.55
C MET A 90 8.47 -15.57 12.80
N TRP A 91 7.21 -15.85 13.09
CA TRP A 91 6.08 -15.11 12.53
C TRP A 91 6.15 -13.62 12.89
N TRP A 92 6.42 -13.27 14.15
CA TRP A 92 6.57 -11.87 14.57
C TRP A 92 7.78 -11.19 13.95
N ILE A 93 8.91 -11.89 13.79
CA ILE A 93 10.08 -11.33 13.10
C ILE A 93 9.73 -11.00 11.65
N LEU A 94 9.04 -11.89 10.93
CA LEU A 94 8.57 -11.66 9.56
C LEU A 94 7.57 -10.48 9.49
N ALA A 95 6.65 -10.39 10.45
CA ALA A 95 5.65 -9.32 10.51
C ALA A 95 6.31 -7.95 10.78
N TRP A 96 7.17 -7.84 11.80
CA TRP A 96 7.81 -6.58 12.18
C TRP A 96 8.86 -6.13 11.18
N SER A 97 9.63 -7.04 10.58
CA SER A 97 10.57 -6.69 9.50
C SER A 97 9.87 -6.22 8.22
N SER A 98 8.56 -6.45 8.07
CA SER A 98 7.79 -5.95 6.92
C SER A 98 7.36 -4.50 7.06
N ALA A 99 7.14 -3.99 8.27
CA ALA A 99 6.65 -2.62 8.48
C ALA A 99 7.66 -1.54 8.00
N PRO A 100 8.96 -1.61 8.32
CA PRO A 100 9.94 -0.62 7.85
C PRO A 100 10.07 -0.57 6.32
N LEU A 101 9.89 -1.70 5.63
CA LEU A 101 9.96 -1.73 4.16
C LEU A 101 8.86 -0.88 3.52
N HIS A 102 7.65 -0.90 4.08
CA HIS A 102 6.53 -0.11 3.54
C HIS A 102 6.53 1.33 4.05
N LEU A 103 7.16 1.60 5.20
CA LEU A 103 7.22 2.95 5.79
C LEU A 103 8.41 3.78 5.30
N LEU A 104 9.50 3.16 4.83
CA LEU A 104 10.75 3.87 4.58
C LEU A 104 11.31 3.65 3.17
N TYR A 105 11.07 2.50 2.54
CA TYR A 105 11.85 2.09 1.38
C TYR A 105 11.63 2.99 0.16
N ASN A 106 10.40 3.49 -0.05
CA ASN A 106 10.14 4.45 -1.13
C ASN A 106 10.75 5.84 -0.88
N SER A 107 11.25 6.14 0.31
CA SER A 107 12.06 7.33 0.57
C SER A 107 13.55 7.04 0.67
N SER A 108 13.97 5.80 0.36
CA SER A 108 15.39 5.44 0.27
C SER A 108 16.08 6.10 -0.91
N VAL A 109 15.32 6.40 -1.97
CA VAL A 109 15.74 7.15 -3.15
C VAL A 109 14.76 8.31 -3.30
N PHE A 110 15.25 9.52 -3.54
CA PHE A 110 14.41 10.70 -3.74
C PHE A 110 15.12 11.71 -4.65
N LEU A 111 14.32 12.47 -5.39
CA LEU A 111 14.84 13.57 -6.19
C LEU A 111 15.06 14.79 -5.30
N GLU A 112 16.19 15.44 -5.50
CA GLU A 112 16.46 16.78 -4.98
C GLU A 112 16.44 17.76 -6.14
N VAL A 113 15.54 18.73 -6.03
CA VAL A 113 15.41 19.84 -6.98
C VAL A 113 16.04 21.10 -6.40
N SER A 114 16.59 21.92 -7.27
CA SER A 114 17.21 23.20 -6.88
C SER A 114 16.23 24.33 -7.16
N ALA A 115 15.96 25.16 -6.15
CA ALA A 115 15.15 26.37 -6.28
C ALA A 115 15.98 27.59 -5.88
N GLN A 116 15.61 28.77 -6.37
CA GLN A 116 16.37 29.98 -6.11
C GLN A 116 15.78 30.77 -4.93
N ASN A 117 16.62 31.12 -3.95
CA ASN A 117 16.42 32.34 -3.19
C ASN A 117 16.69 33.51 -4.14
N TYR A 118 15.78 34.46 -4.17
CA TYR A 118 15.84 35.55 -5.13
C TYR A 118 15.70 36.89 -4.42
N ASP A 119 16.44 37.87 -4.92
CA ASP A 119 16.35 39.23 -4.40
C ASP A 119 15.24 39.97 -5.14
N VAL A 120 14.50 40.80 -4.42
CA VAL A 120 13.53 41.72 -5.02
C VAL A 120 14.06 43.14 -4.87
N ALA A 121 14.14 43.86 -5.99
CA ALA A 121 14.47 45.28 -5.99
C ALA A 121 13.53 46.07 -6.91
N PHE A 122 13.41 47.36 -6.65
CA PHE A 122 12.60 48.28 -7.45
C PHE A 122 13.46 49.10 -8.39
N ILE A 123 12.94 49.40 -9.58
CA ILE A 123 13.58 50.24 -10.59
C ILE A 123 12.54 51.12 -11.28
N SER A 124 12.89 52.36 -11.63
CA SER A 124 12.00 53.23 -12.40
C SER A 124 11.90 52.77 -13.86
N GLN A 125 10.78 53.08 -14.50
CA GLN A 125 10.55 52.73 -15.90
C GLN A 125 11.64 53.25 -16.86
N ALA A 126 12.09 54.51 -16.73
CA ALA A 126 13.20 55.05 -17.52
C ALA A 126 14.51 54.27 -17.33
N ASN A 127 14.85 53.91 -16.10
CA ASN A 127 16.09 53.20 -15.79
C ASN A 127 16.02 51.74 -16.27
N ALA A 128 14.87 51.10 -16.17
CA ALA A 128 14.62 49.77 -16.70
C ALA A 128 14.82 49.74 -18.23
N PHE A 129 14.31 50.75 -18.95
CA PHE A 129 14.48 50.85 -20.40
C PHE A 129 15.97 50.99 -20.79
N LYS A 130 16.71 51.85 -20.08
CA LYS A 130 18.16 52.01 -20.28
C LYS A 130 18.93 50.73 -19.99
N LEU A 131 18.54 50.00 -18.94
CA LEU A 131 19.20 48.76 -18.55
C LEU A 131 19.02 47.67 -19.61
N VAL A 132 17.80 47.48 -20.11
CA VAL A 132 17.51 46.50 -21.18
C VAL A 132 18.19 46.90 -22.49
N ALA A 133 18.24 48.19 -22.82
CA ALA A 133 18.87 48.68 -24.05
C ALA A 133 20.41 48.54 -24.06
N ASN A 134 21.05 48.63 -22.88
CA ASN A 134 22.50 48.47 -22.72
C ASN A 134 22.93 47.04 -22.36
N ASP A 135 21.99 46.12 -22.16
CA ASP A 135 22.29 44.75 -21.76
C ASP A 135 22.88 43.95 -22.93
N THR A 136 24.21 43.87 -22.96
CA THR A 136 24.94 43.08 -23.97
C THR A 136 25.41 41.71 -23.45
N GLY A 137 25.08 41.34 -22.20
CA GLY A 137 25.64 40.11 -21.58
C GLY A 137 24.82 39.44 -20.45
N HIS A 138 23.77 40.07 -19.93
CA HIS A 138 22.97 39.55 -18.82
C HIS A 138 21.67 38.85 -19.24
N ASN A 139 21.23 38.99 -20.50
CA ASN A 139 20.03 38.36 -21.08
C ASN A 139 18.75 38.60 -20.22
N LEU A 140 18.51 39.84 -19.80
CA LEU A 140 17.31 40.21 -19.05
C LEU A 140 16.05 40.07 -19.92
N ALA A 141 15.04 39.38 -19.41
CA ALA A 141 13.73 39.22 -20.03
C ALA A 141 12.69 40.11 -19.33
N SER A 142 11.89 40.84 -20.12
CA SER A 142 10.78 41.64 -19.63
C SER A 142 9.48 40.83 -19.63
N MET A 143 8.75 40.87 -18.50
CA MET A 143 7.47 40.19 -18.31
C MET A 143 6.37 41.19 -17.97
N THR A 144 5.15 40.93 -18.45
CA THR A 144 3.98 41.71 -18.04
C THR A 144 3.65 41.48 -16.57
N TRP A 145 2.89 42.40 -15.95
CA TRP A 145 2.44 42.23 -14.56
C TRP A 145 1.77 40.87 -14.32
N GLN A 146 0.88 40.40 -15.21
CA GLN A 146 0.20 39.11 -15.07
C GLN A 146 1.16 37.92 -15.07
N GLN A 147 2.11 37.92 -16.01
CA GLN A 147 3.11 36.87 -16.11
C GLN A 147 4.03 36.88 -14.89
N CYS A 148 4.44 38.08 -14.45
CA CYS A 148 5.30 38.26 -13.30
C CYS A 148 4.64 37.83 -12.00
N SER A 149 3.44 38.34 -11.72
CA SER A 149 2.71 37.98 -10.49
C SER A 149 2.45 36.48 -10.45
N SER A 150 2.01 35.87 -11.55
CA SER A 150 1.76 34.43 -11.59
C SER A 150 3.03 33.58 -11.44
N ALA A 151 4.17 34.03 -11.98
CA ALA A 151 5.43 33.31 -11.86
C ALA A 151 6.00 33.38 -10.42
N PHE A 152 5.85 34.53 -9.75
CA PHE A 152 6.41 34.83 -8.42
C PHE A 152 5.37 34.81 -7.27
N GLU A 153 4.19 34.23 -7.51
CA GLU A 153 3.16 33.98 -6.48
C GLU A 153 3.42 32.66 -5.73
N ASN A 154 4.17 31.72 -6.33
CA ASN A 154 4.45 30.41 -5.75
C ASN A 154 5.47 30.47 -4.59
N TYR A 155 5.31 29.57 -3.62
CA TYR A 155 6.21 29.37 -2.47
C TYR A 155 7.66 29.00 -2.87
N VAL A 156 7.82 28.46 -4.09
CA VAL A 156 9.09 28.03 -4.65
C VAL A 156 9.20 28.52 -6.09
N ILE A 157 10.30 29.20 -6.40
CA ILE A 157 10.58 29.76 -7.72
C ILE A 157 11.63 28.91 -8.43
N PHE A 158 11.31 28.49 -9.65
CA PHE A 158 12.17 27.67 -10.51
C PHE A 158 12.51 28.41 -11.79
N GLY A 159 13.77 28.30 -12.26
CA GLY A 159 14.16 28.81 -13.58
C GLY A 159 14.28 30.33 -13.72
N TYR A 160 14.14 31.09 -12.63
CA TYR A 160 14.30 32.55 -12.61
C TYR A 160 15.33 32.98 -11.58
N SER A 161 16.03 34.08 -11.85
CA SER A 161 16.92 34.76 -10.90
C SER A 161 16.17 35.78 -10.02
N SER A 162 16.93 36.63 -9.33
CA SER A 162 16.45 37.88 -8.71
C SER A 162 15.55 38.69 -9.65
N LEU A 163 14.55 39.33 -9.04
CA LEU A 163 13.41 40.00 -9.66
C LEU A 163 13.54 41.52 -9.51
N LEU A 164 13.45 42.24 -10.63
CA LEU A 164 13.39 43.70 -10.66
C LEU A 164 11.96 44.15 -10.98
N LEU A 165 11.32 44.82 -10.03
CA LEU A 165 9.97 45.37 -10.16
C LEU A 165 10.04 46.77 -10.77
N VAL A 166 9.42 46.96 -11.93
CA VAL A 166 9.40 48.25 -12.62
C VAL A 166 8.22 49.08 -12.12
N THR A 167 8.52 50.23 -11.53
CA THR A 167 7.51 51.17 -11.00
C THR A 167 7.33 52.37 -11.93
N PRO A 168 6.15 53.02 -11.90
CA PRO A 168 5.92 54.29 -12.58
C PRO A 168 6.86 55.38 -12.04
N GLU A 169 7.27 56.32 -12.89
CA GLU A 169 8.22 57.40 -12.56
C GLU A 169 7.74 58.35 -11.45
N THR A 170 6.44 58.38 -11.16
CA THR A 170 5.83 59.28 -10.19
C THR A 170 5.96 58.82 -8.74
N GLU A 171 6.47 57.60 -8.50
CA GLU A 171 6.61 57.03 -7.15
C GLU A 171 8.04 56.52 -6.92
N HIS A 172 8.85 57.30 -6.19
CA HIS A 172 10.16 56.86 -5.70
C HIS A 172 9.97 56.05 -4.40
N PRO A 173 10.30 54.74 -4.37
CA PRO A 173 10.26 53.97 -3.14
C PRO A 173 11.39 54.43 -2.20
N LEU A 174 11.04 55.21 -1.18
CA LEU A 174 11.93 55.54 -0.05
C LEU A 174 11.97 54.33 0.91
N VAL A 175 12.95 53.45 0.74
CA VAL A 175 13.23 52.34 1.68
C VAL A 175 14.73 52.40 2.05
N ASN A 176 15.17 51.82 3.19
CA ASN A 176 16.47 52.15 3.85
C ASN A 176 17.31 50.89 4.20
N PHE A 177 18.60 50.85 3.80
CA PHE A 177 19.43 49.65 3.52
C PHE A 177 20.02 48.85 4.70
N GLY A 178 20.31 47.57 4.39
CA GLY A 178 21.44 46.76 4.89
C GLY A 178 22.23 46.17 3.70
N ASN A 179 23.56 46.02 3.84
CA ASN A 179 24.55 45.95 2.74
C ASN A 179 24.82 44.52 2.23
N ASN A 180 24.80 44.22 0.91
CA ASN A 180 25.64 43.18 0.22
C ASN A 180 25.33 42.81 -1.27
N ILE A 181 25.02 43.72 -2.22
CA ILE A 181 25.07 43.37 -3.68
C ILE A 181 25.74 44.49 -4.51
N THR A 182 27.03 44.72 -4.30
CA THR A 182 27.84 45.67 -5.10
C THR A 182 28.47 45.05 -6.35
N GLN A 183 28.10 43.84 -6.78
CA GLN A 183 28.82 43.11 -7.83
C GLN A 183 28.09 42.91 -9.17
N ILE A 184 26.85 43.38 -9.38
CA ILE A 184 26.10 43.08 -10.61
C ILE A 184 25.59 44.32 -11.39
N LEU A 185 25.41 45.49 -10.76
CA LEU A 185 24.84 46.67 -11.43
C LEU A 185 25.48 48.00 -10.93
N PRO A 186 25.56 49.06 -11.75
CA PRO A 186 26.05 50.37 -11.30
C PRO A 186 25.13 50.94 -10.20
N PRO A 187 25.68 51.55 -9.12
CA PRO A 187 24.91 52.03 -7.95
C PRO A 187 23.84 53.09 -8.28
N GLU A 188 23.94 53.72 -9.45
CA GLU A 188 23.13 54.86 -9.89
C GLU A 188 21.72 54.47 -10.35
N PHE A 189 21.45 53.17 -10.58
CA PHE A 189 20.21 52.69 -11.18
C PHE A 189 19.24 51.97 -10.23
N ILE A 190 19.63 51.69 -8.97
CA ILE A 190 18.86 50.85 -8.04
C ILE A 190 18.40 51.67 -6.83
N TYR A 191 17.12 51.58 -6.48
CA TYR A 191 16.60 52.18 -5.26
C TYR A 191 17.09 51.46 -4.00
N PRO A 192 17.25 52.17 -2.87
CA PRO A 192 17.70 51.58 -1.64
C PRO A 192 16.70 50.60 -1.02
N ASN A 193 16.81 49.31 -1.34
CA ASN A 193 16.62 48.14 -0.46
C ASN A 193 16.37 46.85 -1.24
N MET A 194 17.01 45.78 -0.79
CA MET A 194 16.69 44.42 -1.19
C MET A 194 16.07 43.70 -0.01
N SER A 195 14.97 43.02 -0.25
CA SER A 195 14.53 41.92 0.61
C SER A 195 14.86 40.62 -0.11
N GLU A 196 15.80 39.85 0.42
CA GLU A 196 15.99 38.45 0.01
C GLU A 196 14.68 37.72 0.32
N VAL A 197 14.01 37.20 -0.70
CA VAL A 197 12.88 36.30 -0.50
C VAL A 197 13.46 34.90 -0.41
N LYS A 198 13.52 34.41 0.82
CA LYS A 198 13.98 33.06 1.13
C LYS A 198 12.97 32.05 0.65
N LEU A 199 13.47 30.86 0.33
CA LEU A 199 12.63 29.69 0.06
C LEU A 199 11.58 29.55 1.15
N GLY A 200 10.32 29.56 0.73
CA GLY A 200 9.20 29.45 1.61
C GLY A 200 8.66 30.72 2.26
N SER A 201 9.05 31.86 1.72
CA SER A 201 8.36 33.15 1.92
C SER A 201 7.71 33.56 0.60
N GLN A 202 6.63 34.33 0.66
CA GLN A 202 5.91 34.81 -0.53
C GLN A 202 5.86 36.33 -0.57
N ILE A 203 5.84 36.87 -1.79
CA ILE A 203 5.51 38.28 -2.02
C ILE A 203 3.99 38.43 -1.90
N GLU A 204 3.54 39.43 -1.16
CA GLU A 204 2.12 39.76 -1.07
C GLU A 204 1.70 40.61 -2.28
N TRP A 205 1.19 39.93 -3.32
CA TRP A 205 0.67 40.56 -4.53
C TRP A 205 -0.79 41.04 -4.35
N ARG A 206 -1.08 42.28 -4.74
CA ARG A 206 -2.45 42.84 -4.78
C ARG A 206 -2.94 42.98 -6.20
N ARG A 207 -3.88 42.11 -6.58
CA ARG A 207 -4.39 42.03 -7.97
C ARG A 207 -5.28 43.19 -8.36
N GLU A 208 -6.08 43.72 -7.44
CA GLU A 208 -7.06 44.79 -7.71
C GLU A 208 -6.41 46.05 -8.28
N ASN A 209 -5.24 46.39 -7.77
CA ASN A 209 -4.52 47.64 -8.04
C ASN A 209 -3.09 47.39 -8.55
N LYS A 210 -2.80 46.17 -9.03
CA LYS A 210 -1.51 45.77 -9.65
C LYS A 210 -0.30 46.23 -8.83
N SER A 211 -0.32 45.93 -7.53
CA SER A 211 0.70 46.41 -6.60
C SER A 211 1.29 45.28 -5.77
N VAL A 212 2.46 45.53 -5.17
CA VAL A 212 3.13 44.64 -4.22
C VAL A 212 3.15 45.30 -2.86
N ALA A 213 2.69 44.60 -1.82
CA ALA A 213 2.77 45.11 -0.45
C ALA A 213 4.18 44.91 0.13
N ILE A 214 4.70 45.95 0.77
CA ILE A 214 5.96 45.92 1.53
C ILE A 214 5.64 46.03 3.02
N SER A 215 6.50 45.46 3.87
CA SER A 215 6.45 45.64 5.33
C SER A 215 6.21 47.11 5.70
N ARG A 216 5.23 47.38 6.60
CA ARG A 216 4.65 48.69 6.98
C ARG A 216 3.38 49.13 6.21
N GLY A 217 2.66 48.21 5.58
CA GLY A 217 1.29 48.47 5.07
C GLY A 217 1.22 49.40 3.87
N ARG A 218 2.34 49.58 3.14
CA ARG A 218 2.40 50.35 1.90
C ARG A 218 2.49 49.39 0.72
N SER A 219 1.76 49.69 -0.35
CA SER A 219 1.79 48.93 -1.60
C SER A 219 2.33 49.78 -2.73
N PHE A 220 3.16 49.21 -3.59
CA PHE A 220 3.77 49.91 -4.73
C PHE A 220 3.22 49.36 -6.05
N PRO A 221 2.78 50.21 -7.00
CA PRO A 221 2.29 49.79 -8.29
C PRO A 221 3.43 49.22 -9.13
N VAL A 222 3.16 48.10 -9.80
CA VAL A 222 4.11 47.39 -10.65
C VAL A 222 3.59 47.39 -12.08
N VAL A 223 4.36 47.98 -13.00
CA VAL A 223 4.01 48.07 -14.43
C VAL A 223 4.45 46.79 -15.15
N SER A 224 5.70 46.39 -14.93
CA SER A 224 6.34 45.21 -15.51
C SER A 224 7.43 44.70 -14.58
N CYS A 225 8.01 43.54 -14.92
CA CYS A 225 9.14 42.99 -14.19
C CYS A 225 10.26 42.59 -15.15
N LEU A 226 11.50 42.72 -14.70
CA LEU A 226 12.68 42.18 -15.38
C LEU A 226 13.27 41.04 -14.55
N ASN A 227 13.67 39.96 -15.21
CA ASN A 227 14.44 38.89 -14.59
C ASN A 227 15.43 38.28 -15.59
N LYS A 228 16.39 37.50 -15.09
CA LYS A 228 17.23 36.65 -15.93
C LYS A 228 16.69 35.21 -15.89
N PRO A 229 16.29 34.63 -17.02
CA PRO A 229 15.91 33.22 -17.07
C PRO A 229 17.16 32.34 -16.84
N LEU A 230 17.04 31.37 -15.96
CA LEU A 230 18.09 30.39 -15.67
C LEU A 230 17.85 29.12 -16.49
N LYS A 231 18.81 28.79 -17.37
CA LYS A 231 18.72 27.66 -18.31
C LYS A 231 18.96 26.27 -17.72
N GLN A 232 19.42 26.14 -16.47
CA GLN A 232 19.72 24.83 -15.87
C GLN A 232 19.09 24.67 -14.49
N GLN A 233 18.10 23.80 -14.41
CA GLN A 233 17.74 23.14 -13.16
C GLN A 233 18.62 21.88 -13.08
N SER A 234 19.66 21.89 -12.24
CA SER A 234 20.38 20.66 -11.97
C SER A 234 19.60 19.84 -10.95
N CYS A 235 19.06 18.70 -11.38
CA CYS A 235 18.47 17.73 -10.47
C CYS A 235 19.54 16.78 -9.95
N LYS A 236 19.40 16.38 -8.69
CA LYS A 236 20.25 15.36 -8.08
C LYS A 236 19.36 14.21 -7.64
N LEU A 237 19.68 13.00 -8.10
CA LEU A 237 19.08 11.80 -7.54
C LEU A 237 19.88 11.38 -6.31
N LYS A 238 19.21 11.31 -5.17
CA LYS A 238 19.84 11.08 -3.87
C LYS A 238 19.32 9.80 -3.23
N PHE A 239 20.15 9.16 -2.41
CA PHE A 239 19.73 7.97 -1.65
C PHE A 239 20.12 8.02 -0.17
N SER A 240 19.23 7.58 0.71
CA SER A 240 19.42 7.59 2.16
C SER A 240 20.13 6.32 2.64
N VAL A 241 21.41 6.45 3.02
CA VAL A 241 22.20 5.34 3.59
C VAL A 241 21.53 4.71 4.82
N PRO A 242 21.04 5.47 5.83
CA PRO A 242 20.40 4.87 7.00
C PRO A 242 19.16 4.05 6.65
N ILE A 243 18.32 4.53 5.74
CA ILE A 243 17.13 3.80 5.30
C ILE A 243 17.53 2.50 4.59
N ILE A 244 18.50 2.56 3.67
CA ILE A 244 18.99 1.38 2.96
C ILE A 244 19.55 0.34 3.93
N VAL A 245 20.33 0.74 4.94
CA VAL A 245 20.85 -0.18 5.96
C VAL A 245 19.72 -0.87 6.72
N VAL A 246 18.68 -0.13 7.13
CA VAL A 246 17.49 -0.70 7.79
C VAL A 246 16.77 -1.69 6.87
N VAL A 247 16.57 -1.33 5.59
CA VAL A 247 15.94 -2.19 4.59
C VAL A 247 16.75 -3.48 4.38
N ILE A 248 18.07 -3.39 4.26
CA ILE A 248 18.95 -4.55 4.13
C ILE A 248 18.82 -5.45 5.35
N PHE A 249 18.90 -4.91 6.56
CA PHE A 249 18.78 -5.69 7.79
C PHE A 249 17.41 -6.40 7.89
N CYS A 250 16.32 -5.70 7.57
CA CYS A 250 14.98 -6.28 7.52
C CYS A 250 14.88 -7.41 6.48
N ASN A 251 15.44 -7.21 5.28
CA ASN A 251 15.42 -8.22 4.22
C ASN A 251 16.26 -9.45 4.59
N LEU A 252 17.45 -9.26 5.16
CA LEU A 252 18.30 -10.35 5.65
C LEU A 252 17.60 -11.15 6.76
N SER A 253 16.95 -10.45 7.70
CA SER A 253 16.17 -11.10 8.76
C SER A 253 15.05 -11.97 8.18
N LYS A 254 14.35 -11.49 7.14
CA LYS A 254 13.32 -12.27 6.45
C LYS A 254 13.89 -13.50 5.76
N VAL A 255 14.96 -13.33 4.97
CA VAL A 255 15.60 -14.44 4.26
C VAL A 255 16.08 -15.50 5.25
N LEU A 256 16.70 -15.07 6.35
CA LEU A 256 17.12 -15.98 7.42
C LEU A 256 15.93 -16.71 8.06
N CYS A 257 14.85 -16.01 8.42
CA CYS A 257 13.65 -16.65 8.96
C CYS A 257 13.01 -17.65 7.99
N MET A 258 12.94 -17.31 6.70
CA MET A 258 12.42 -18.22 5.67
C MET A 258 13.32 -19.45 5.51
N ALA A 259 14.65 -19.27 5.45
CA ALA A 259 15.59 -20.37 5.37
C ALA A 259 15.54 -21.29 6.60
N LEU A 260 15.48 -20.72 7.80
CA LEU A 260 15.35 -21.48 9.05
C LEU A 260 14.01 -22.22 9.13
N THR A 261 12.92 -21.62 8.62
CA THR A 261 11.61 -22.27 8.54
C THR A 261 11.70 -23.51 7.65
N VAL A 262 12.33 -23.42 6.49
CA VAL A 262 12.55 -24.57 5.60
C VAL A 262 13.43 -25.64 6.25
N TRP A 263 14.50 -25.24 6.95
CA TRP A 263 15.46 -26.19 7.52
C TRP A 263 14.94 -26.95 8.75
N TYR A 264 14.15 -26.30 9.61
CA TYR A 264 13.65 -26.91 10.85
C TYR A 264 12.27 -27.58 10.71
N SER A 265 11.47 -27.24 9.69
CA SER A 265 10.13 -27.82 9.50
C SER A 265 10.21 -29.28 9.04
N LYS A 266 10.51 -30.19 9.98
CA LYS A 266 10.52 -31.64 9.77
C LYS A 266 9.16 -32.30 10.03
N GLU A 267 8.28 -31.62 10.76
CA GLU A 267 6.93 -32.11 11.04
C GLU A 267 5.98 -31.74 9.89
N THR A 268 5.12 -32.68 9.50
CA THR A 268 4.09 -32.45 8.49
C THR A 268 3.02 -31.51 9.04
N LYS A 269 2.98 -30.29 8.50
CA LYS A 269 1.97 -29.28 8.84
C LYS A 269 0.81 -29.35 7.83
N LEU A 270 -0.41 -29.14 8.32
CA LEU A 270 -1.62 -29.14 7.49
C LEU A 270 -1.80 -27.75 6.87
N VAL A 271 -1.04 -27.46 5.82
CA VAL A 271 -0.99 -26.14 5.19
C VAL A 271 -2.18 -25.92 4.28
N THR A 272 -2.62 -26.93 3.53
CA THR A 272 -3.78 -26.83 2.63
C THR A 272 -5.01 -27.57 3.15
N LEU A 273 -6.17 -27.30 2.53
CA LEU A 273 -7.38 -28.10 2.76
C LEU A 273 -7.15 -29.58 2.40
N GLY A 274 -6.44 -29.84 1.30
CA GLY A 274 -6.10 -31.19 0.88
C GLY A 274 -5.20 -31.91 1.88
N ASP A 275 -4.22 -31.23 2.49
CA ASP A 275 -3.36 -31.84 3.52
C ASP A 275 -4.19 -32.34 4.69
N ALA A 276 -5.18 -31.53 5.13
CA ALA A 276 -6.08 -31.93 6.19
C ALA A 276 -6.97 -33.10 5.79
N ILE A 277 -7.62 -33.04 4.62
CA ILE A 277 -8.47 -34.15 4.14
C ILE A 277 -7.66 -35.44 4.03
N ALA A 278 -6.50 -35.40 3.38
CA ALA A 278 -5.64 -36.56 3.22
C ALA A 278 -5.23 -37.14 4.59
N SER A 279 -4.86 -36.29 5.55
CA SER A 279 -4.48 -36.73 6.88
C SER A 279 -5.64 -37.32 7.69
N PHE A 280 -6.87 -36.82 7.52
CA PHE A 280 -8.06 -37.39 8.17
C PHE A 280 -8.54 -38.68 7.51
N LEU A 281 -8.35 -38.84 6.19
CA LEU A 281 -8.66 -40.08 5.49
C LEU A 281 -7.65 -41.19 5.83
N GLU A 282 -6.38 -40.84 6.02
CA GLU A 282 -5.35 -41.79 6.47
C GLU A 282 -5.58 -42.20 7.94
N ILE A 283 -5.89 -41.23 8.81
CA ILE A 283 -6.17 -41.47 10.22
C ILE A 283 -7.42 -40.68 10.65
N SER A 284 -8.55 -41.37 10.71
CA SER A 284 -9.83 -40.80 11.12
C SER A 284 -9.81 -40.32 12.57
N ASP A 285 -10.49 -39.21 12.82
CA ASP A 285 -10.56 -38.58 14.13
C ASP A 285 -11.73 -39.16 14.97
N PRO A 286 -11.45 -39.80 16.11
CA PRO A 286 -12.50 -40.43 16.91
C PRO A 286 -13.49 -39.44 17.51
N ILE A 287 -13.12 -38.16 17.69
CA ILE A 287 -13.96 -37.15 18.32
C ILE A 287 -15.10 -36.70 17.39
N THR A 288 -14.86 -36.69 16.08
CA THR A 288 -15.82 -36.22 15.07
C THR A 288 -16.61 -37.35 14.42
N LYS A 289 -16.46 -38.58 14.92
CA LYS A 289 -17.18 -39.75 14.45
C LYS A 289 -18.70 -39.53 14.53
N ASP A 290 -19.41 -40.01 13.51
CA ASP A 290 -20.87 -39.88 13.37
C ASP A 290 -21.39 -38.42 13.27
N LEU A 291 -20.51 -37.43 13.06
CA LEU A 291 -20.87 -36.01 12.87
C LEU A 291 -20.75 -35.56 11.41
N CYS A 292 -20.92 -36.46 10.45
CA CYS A 292 -20.60 -36.23 9.04
C CYS A 292 -21.40 -35.12 8.33
N LEU A 293 -22.54 -34.72 8.90
CA LEU A 293 -23.33 -33.56 8.46
C LEU A 293 -22.97 -32.23 9.17
N MET A 294 -21.87 -32.20 9.91
CA MET A 294 -21.46 -31.04 10.70
C MET A 294 -20.90 -29.92 9.81
N SER A 295 -21.53 -28.76 9.87
CA SER A 295 -21.03 -27.55 9.22
C SER A 295 -20.06 -26.77 10.11
N LYS A 296 -19.27 -25.89 9.50
CA LYS A 296 -18.47 -24.88 10.20
C LYS A 296 -19.33 -24.00 11.11
N ASP A 297 -20.56 -23.68 10.72
CA ASP A 297 -21.49 -22.90 11.54
C ASP A 297 -21.90 -23.65 12.81
N ASP A 298 -22.15 -24.96 12.72
CA ASP A 298 -22.42 -25.81 13.89
C ASP A 298 -21.27 -25.79 14.90
N VAL A 299 -20.04 -25.88 14.41
CA VAL A 299 -18.84 -25.82 15.24
C VAL A 299 -18.70 -24.44 15.89
N GLN A 300 -18.93 -23.36 15.13
CA GLN A 300 -18.86 -21.98 15.62
C GLN A 300 -19.90 -21.67 16.70
N GLN A 301 -21.09 -22.26 16.60
CA GLN A 301 -22.17 -22.12 17.57
C GLN A 301 -22.08 -23.12 18.72
N GLY A 302 -21.03 -23.95 18.76
CA GLY A 302 -20.82 -24.95 19.82
C GLY A 302 -21.80 -26.13 19.76
N ARG A 303 -22.59 -26.26 18.69
CA ARG A 303 -23.62 -27.30 18.54
C ARG A 303 -23.04 -28.70 18.41
N TRP A 304 -21.80 -28.83 17.96
CA TRP A 304 -21.10 -30.12 17.83
C TRP A 304 -20.74 -30.81 19.15
N THR A 305 -20.94 -30.14 20.29
CA THR A 305 -20.75 -30.75 21.62
C THR A 305 -21.97 -31.54 22.11
N ARG A 306 -23.07 -31.52 21.34
CA ARG A 306 -24.34 -32.15 21.66
C ARG A 306 -24.58 -33.38 20.76
N PRO A 307 -25.16 -34.48 21.27
CA PRO A 307 -25.55 -35.61 20.45
C PRO A 307 -26.53 -35.15 19.36
N LYS A 308 -26.26 -35.46 18.10
CA LYS A 308 -27.18 -35.22 16.98
C LYS A 308 -27.87 -36.53 16.60
N ALA A 309 -29.19 -36.47 16.40
CA ALA A 309 -29.93 -37.57 15.78
C ALA A 309 -29.62 -37.63 14.26
N PRO A 310 -29.82 -38.78 13.60
CA PRO A 310 -29.72 -38.88 12.15
C PRO A 310 -30.60 -37.83 11.47
N GLU A 311 -30.00 -36.98 10.64
CA GLU A 311 -30.66 -35.86 10.00
C GLU A 311 -30.66 -36.06 8.48
N LYS A 312 -31.75 -35.66 7.83
CA LYS A 312 -31.79 -35.64 6.36
C LYS A 312 -31.11 -34.36 5.89
N TRP A 313 -30.00 -34.50 5.17
CA TRP A 313 -29.39 -33.36 4.49
C TRP A 313 -30.24 -32.93 3.29
N THR A 314 -30.48 -31.62 3.20
CA THR A 314 -31.09 -30.99 2.02
C THR A 314 -30.11 -29.98 1.45
N PRO A 315 -29.75 -30.06 0.15
CA PRO A 315 -28.86 -29.09 -0.46
C PRO A 315 -29.37 -27.66 -0.27
N ILE A 316 -28.47 -26.77 0.17
CA ILE A 316 -28.77 -25.36 0.40
C ILE A 316 -28.01 -24.55 -0.65
N THR A 317 -28.64 -23.52 -1.21
CA THR A 317 -27.91 -22.54 -2.02
C THR A 317 -27.62 -21.33 -1.16
N GLU A 318 -26.35 -21.14 -0.80
CA GLU A 318 -25.90 -19.96 -0.07
C GLU A 318 -24.98 -19.10 -0.94
N LYS A 319 -24.51 -17.98 -0.40
CA LYS A 319 -23.49 -17.15 -1.06
C LYS A 319 -22.11 -17.58 -0.59
N THR A 320 -21.09 -17.42 -1.44
CA THR A 320 -19.68 -17.74 -1.13
C THR A 320 -19.18 -17.00 0.11
N PHE A 321 -19.77 -15.84 0.41
CA PHE A 321 -19.57 -15.11 1.64
C PHE A 321 -19.58 -15.97 2.93
N TYR A 322 -20.46 -16.96 3.05
CA TYR A 322 -20.57 -17.82 4.23
C TYR A 322 -19.33 -18.71 4.46
N ALA A 323 -18.47 -18.85 3.44
CA ALA A 323 -17.18 -19.52 3.58
C ALA A 323 -16.17 -18.71 4.41
N ALA A 324 -16.29 -17.39 4.49
CA ALA A 324 -15.40 -16.55 5.32
C ALA A 324 -15.79 -16.58 6.81
N ASN A 325 -14.88 -16.13 7.68
CA ASN A 325 -15.19 -15.96 9.11
C ASN A 325 -15.95 -14.65 9.35
N ALA A 326 -17.11 -14.73 10.01
CA ALA A 326 -17.96 -13.57 10.33
C ALA A 326 -17.21 -12.43 11.03
N ARG A 327 -16.21 -12.71 11.88
CA ARG A 327 -15.42 -11.67 12.58
C ARG A 327 -14.46 -10.91 11.67
N ARG A 328 -13.91 -11.55 10.63
CA ARG A 328 -13.04 -10.88 9.64
C ARG A 328 -13.83 -9.94 8.74
N PHE A 329 -15.08 -10.30 8.48
CA PHE A 329 -16.01 -9.44 7.75
C PHE A 329 -16.64 -8.36 8.63
N PHE A 330 -16.79 -8.60 9.94
CA PHE A 330 -17.32 -7.63 10.91
C PHE A 330 -16.43 -6.39 11.05
N ILE A 331 -15.10 -6.53 10.92
CA ILE A 331 -14.16 -5.39 10.86
C ILE A 331 -14.44 -4.51 9.62
N VAL A 332 -14.93 -5.13 8.54
CA VAL A 332 -15.27 -4.46 7.27
C VAL A 332 -16.73 -3.98 7.24
N ASN A 333 -17.59 -4.45 8.15
CA ASN A 333 -19.03 -4.14 8.19
C ASN A 333 -19.54 -4.03 9.63
N ILE A 334 -19.82 -2.80 10.07
CA ILE A 334 -20.28 -2.43 11.43
C ILE A 334 -21.72 -2.90 11.76
N SER A 335 -22.41 -3.65 10.89
CA SER A 335 -23.78 -4.12 11.17
C SER A 335 -23.85 -5.53 11.76
N SER A 336 -24.58 -5.64 12.88
CA SER A 336 -24.83 -6.87 13.65
C SER A 336 -25.73 -7.89 12.94
N VAL A 337 -26.43 -7.51 11.86
CA VAL A 337 -27.42 -8.37 11.19
C VAL A 337 -26.88 -8.92 9.86
N PRO A 338 -26.82 -10.26 9.66
CA PRO A 338 -26.27 -10.90 8.46
C PRO A 338 -26.92 -10.47 7.14
N GLN A 339 -28.20 -10.13 7.15
CA GLN A 339 -28.95 -9.69 5.96
C GLN A 339 -28.55 -8.28 5.50
N HIS A 340 -28.11 -7.41 6.42
CA HIS A 340 -27.69 -6.02 6.12
C HIS A 340 -26.20 -5.89 5.77
N ARG A 341 -25.39 -6.93 6.04
CA ARG A 341 -23.97 -7.01 5.65
C ARG A 341 -23.76 -6.85 4.13
N PHE A 342 -24.72 -7.30 3.32
CA PHE A 342 -24.67 -7.23 1.85
C PHE A 342 -24.89 -5.82 1.28
N ALA A 343 -25.84 -5.08 1.86
CA ALA A 343 -26.09 -3.68 1.50
C ALA A 343 -24.92 -2.82 1.98
N ASN A 344 -24.45 -3.06 3.20
CA ASN A 344 -23.42 -2.21 3.82
C ASN A 344 -22.04 -2.36 3.17
N PHE A 345 -21.62 -3.57 2.73
CA PHE A 345 -20.36 -3.72 2.00
C PHE A 345 -20.42 -3.09 0.61
N GLY A 346 -21.50 -3.36 -0.15
CA GLY A 346 -21.71 -2.73 -1.46
C GLY A 346 -21.79 -1.20 -1.36
N SER A 347 -22.52 -0.68 -0.37
CA SER A 347 -22.59 0.75 -0.09
C SER A 347 -21.24 1.33 0.37
N PHE A 348 -20.42 0.59 1.11
CA PHE A 348 -19.06 1.00 1.47
C PHE A 348 -18.14 1.07 0.25
N VAL A 349 -18.20 0.08 -0.64
CA VAL A 349 -17.44 0.11 -1.91
C VAL A 349 -17.91 1.28 -2.78
N LEU A 350 -19.22 1.47 -2.94
CA LEU A 350 -19.79 2.58 -3.70
C LEU A 350 -19.46 3.94 -3.09
N PHE A 351 -19.51 4.08 -1.76
CA PHE A 351 -19.11 5.30 -1.05
C PHE A 351 -17.63 5.60 -1.23
N THR A 352 -16.77 4.60 -1.08
CA THR A 352 -15.33 4.74 -1.31
C THR A 352 -15.05 5.18 -2.75
N CYS A 353 -15.69 4.54 -3.73
CA CYS A 353 -15.57 4.93 -5.13
C CYS A 353 -16.14 6.32 -5.41
N ALA A 354 -17.24 6.71 -4.78
CA ALA A 354 -17.80 8.05 -4.90
C ALA A 354 -16.88 9.12 -4.30
N CYS A 355 -16.25 8.86 -3.15
CA CYS A 355 -15.26 9.76 -2.55
C CYS A 355 -14.01 9.92 -3.43
N PHE A 356 -13.46 8.81 -3.95
CA PHE A 356 -12.33 8.88 -4.87
C PHE A 356 -12.70 9.61 -6.17
N LEU A 357 -13.86 9.31 -6.75
CA LEU A 357 -14.36 9.97 -7.95
C LEU A 357 -14.59 11.47 -7.72
N ALA A 358 -15.18 11.85 -6.59
CA ALA A 358 -15.36 13.25 -6.20
C ALA A 358 -14.02 13.97 -6.00
N SER A 359 -13.03 13.33 -5.38
CA SER A 359 -11.68 13.90 -5.22
C SER A 359 -10.97 14.08 -6.55
N ALA A 360 -11.11 13.12 -7.48
CA ALA A 360 -10.57 13.20 -8.83
C ALA A 360 -11.27 14.28 -9.65
N LEU A 361 -12.61 14.41 -9.54
CA LEU A 361 -13.40 15.46 -10.20
C LEU A 361 -13.03 16.86 -9.69
N THR A 362 -12.91 17.05 -8.38
CA THR A 362 -12.46 18.33 -7.80
C THR A 362 -11.04 18.67 -8.25
N GLY A 363 -10.14 17.68 -8.33
CA GLY A 363 -8.80 17.85 -8.90
C GLY A 363 -8.80 18.19 -10.39
N MET A 364 -9.71 17.62 -11.18
CA MET A 364 -9.87 17.91 -12.62
C MET A 364 -10.45 19.31 -12.89
N ILE A 365 -11.35 19.79 -12.04
CA ILE A 365 -11.96 21.14 -12.17
C ILE A 365 -10.89 22.23 -11.92
N SER A 366 -9.89 21.95 -11.08
CA SER A 366 -8.68 22.77 -10.99
C SER A 366 -7.72 22.44 -12.15
N ALA A 367 -8.10 22.85 -13.37
CA ALA A 367 -7.40 22.53 -14.62
C ALA A 367 -5.91 22.93 -14.66
N HIS A 368 -5.46 23.81 -13.75
CA HIS A 368 -4.06 24.19 -13.59
C HIS A 368 -3.20 23.10 -12.91
N GLU A 369 -3.77 22.35 -11.95
CA GLU A 369 -3.05 21.29 -11.22
C GLU A 369 -3.14 19.93 -11.91
N PHE A 370 -4.21 19.66 -12.67
CA PHE A 370 -4.39 18.37 -13.38
C PHE A 370 -3.45 18.20 -14.60
N ARG A 371 -2.94 19.29 -15.18
CA ARG A 371 -1.94 19.26 -16.26
C ARG A 371 -0.56 18.76 -15.80
N LYS A 372 -0.32 18.68 -14.48
CA LYS A 372 0.84 18.00 -13.88
C LYS A 372 0.56 16.49 -13.90
N GLY A 373 0.69 15.90 -15.08
CA GLY A 373 0.20 14.55 -15.42
C GLY A 373 0.76 13.39 -14.59
N VAL A 374 0.23 12.19 -14.88
CA VAL A 374 0.80 10.91 -14.45
C VAL A 374 1.77 10.45 -15.48
N GLY A 375 2.87 9.93 -14.96
CA GLY A 375 3.99 9.45 -15.72
C GLY A 375 5.16 10.36 -15.39
N PHE A 376 6.00 9.85 -14.48
CA PHE A 376 7.40 10.23 -14.26
C PHE A 376 7.55 11.72 -13.93
N GLY A 377 8.12 12.10 -12.78
CA GLY A 377 8.47 13.44 -12.24
C GLY A 377 8.28 14.80 -12.99
N ASP A 378 7.34 14.99 -13.92
CA ASP A 378 6.96 16.32 -14.45
C ASP A 378 6.18 17.12 -13.42
N SER A 379 5.52 16.44 -12.50
CA SER A 379 4.97 17.05 -11.30
C SER A 379 6.06 17.75 -10.48
N MET A 380 7.34 17.39 -10.64
CA MET A 380 8.47 17.91 -9.86
C MET A 380 9.33 18.94 -10.63
N SER A 381 9.21 19.03 -11.96
CA SER A 381 9.90 20.04 -12.80
C SER A 381 9.13 21.38 -12.90
N GLN A 382 7.83 21.37 -12.61
CA GLN A 382 6.96 22.55 -12.64
C GLN A 382 6.24 22.76 -11.30
N ALA A 383 7.00 23.12 -10.27
CA ALA A 383 6.51 23.34 -8.91
C ALA A 383 5.69 22.16 -8.36
N PRO A 384 6.32 21.23 -7.61
CA PRO A 384 5.57 20.17 -6.94
C PRO A 384 4.38 20.79 -6.23
N ALA A 385 3.20 20.20 -6.42
CA ALA A 385 2.07 20.56 -5.60
C ALA A 385 2.48 20.16 -4.17
N LEU A 386 2.94 21.14 -3.42
CA LEU A 386 3.47 20.96 -2.07
C LEU A 386 2.29 21.00 -1.13
N LEU A 387 2.21 20.02 -0.24
CA LEU A 387 1.31 20.09 0.88
C LEU A 387 1.96 21.04 1.91
N ASP A 388 1.41 22.24 2.05
CA ASP A 388 1.85 23.16 3.10
C ASP A 388 1.48 22.57 4.45
N THR A 389 2.46 21.93 5.07
CA THR A 389 2.27 21.32 6.39
C THR A 389 2.50 22.32 7.52
N ASN A 390 2.80 23.60 7.25
CA ASN A 390 3.27 24.59 8.23
C ASN A 390 4.49 24.13 9.08
N VAL A 391 5.06 22.95 8.81
CA VAL A 391 6.19 22.40 9.55
C VAL A 391 7.46 22.63 8.74
N ARG A 392 7.98 23.86 8.80
CA ARG A 392 9.33 24.18 8.33
C ARG A 392 10.33 23.38 9.17
N ASN A 393 10.97 22.42 8.54
CA ASN A 393 11.57 21.29 9.23
C ASN A 393 13.04 21.16 8.84
N ASP A 394 13.83 22.11 9.31
CA ASP A 394 15.26 22.26 9.01
C ASP A 394 16.11 21.22 9.77
N ASN A 395 15.48 20.34 10.57
CA ASN A 395 16.12 19.31 11.39
C ASN A 395 15.81 17.87 10.91
N THR A 396 16.57 16.89 11.42
CA THR A 396 16.41 15.44 11.14
C THR A 396 15.00 14.93 11.32
N TRP A 397 14.37 15.36 12.40
CA TRP A 397 13.06 14.88 12.81
C TRP A 397 12.00 15.29 11.81
N GLY A 398 12.17 16.46 11.21
CA GLY A 398 11.28 16.95 10.19
C GLY A 398 11.34 16.19 8.87
N ILE A 399 12.55 15.83 8.42
CA ILE A 399 12.73 14.95 7.26
C ILE A 399 12.12 13.58 7.54
N LEU A 400 12.41 13.00 8.71
CA LEU A 400 11.84 11.71 9.11
C LEU A 400 10.31 11.75 9.18
N PHE A 401 9.73 12.83 9.70
CA PHE A 401 8.29 13.03 9.74
C PHE A 401 7.66 13.04 8.34
N ASN A 402 8.25 13.79 7.40
CA ASN A 402 7.80 13.81 6.01
C ASN A 402 7.95 12.44 5.33
N VAL A 403 9.04 11.70 5.61
CA VAL A 403 9.23 10.32 5.14
C VAL A 403 8.09 9.44 5.66
N LEU A 404 7.81 9.45 6.95
CA LEU A 404 6.73 8.64 7.53
C LEU A 404 5.38 9.02 6.93
N LEU A 405 5.08 10.31 6.84
CA LEU A 405 3.81 10.81 6.31
C LEU A 405 3.58 10.39 4.86
N ALA A 406 4.61 10.49 4.01
CA ALA A 406 4.54 10.06 2.61
C ALA A 406 4.21 8.57 2.46
N ASN A 407 4.68 7.73 3.39
CA ASN A 407 4.60 6.28 3.28
C ASN A 407 3.51 5.62 4.16
N ILE A 408 2.81 6.39 5.02
CA ILE A 408 1.65 5.90 5.78
C ILE A 408 0.58 5.28 4.84
N PRO A 409 0.19 5.92 3.72
CA PRO A 409 -0.80 5.35 2.80
C PRO A 409 -0.37 3.98 2.25
N GLN A 410 0.89 3.84 1.84
CA GLN A 410 1.40 2.58 1.31
C GLN A 410 1.41 1.47 2.37
N SER A 411 1.75 1.80 3.61
CA SER A 411 1.71 0.86 4.74
C SER A 411 0.28 0.40 5.05
N LEU A 412 -0.70 1.30 4.95
CA LEU A 412 -2.11 0.96 5.08
C LEU A 412 -2.55 0.00 3.96
N VAL A 413 -2.11 0.23 2.72
CA VAL A 413 -2.38 -0.71 1.61
C VAL A 413 -1.83 -2.10 1.90
N SER A 414 -0.63 -2.23 2.48
CA SER A 414 -0.06 -3.56 2.81
C SER A 414 -0.93 -4.29 3.84
N LEU A 415 -1.42 -3.56 4.86
CA LEU A 415 -2.34 -4.11 5.85
C LEU A 415 -3.65 -4.56 5.19
N LEU A 416 -4.24 -3.72 4.34
CA LEU A 416 -5.47 -4.04 3.60
C LEU A 416 -5.28 -5.26 2.69
N ASN A 417 -4.10 -5.42 2.07
CA ASN A 417 -3.78 -6.57 1.24
C ASN A 417 -3.77 -7.89 2.02
N LEU A 418 -3.35 -7.88 3.29
CA LEU A 418 -3.45 -9.08 4.15
C LEU A 418 -4.92 -9.48 4.39
N PHE A 419 -5.81 -8.50 4.60
CA PHE A 419 -7.24 -8.76 4.73
C PHE A 419 -7.85 -9.25 3.40
N TYR A 420 -7.50 -8.60 2.29
CA TYR A 420 -7.92 -8.98 0.94
C TYR A 420 -7.57 -10.45 0.65
N ASN A 421 -6.30 -10.82 0.84
CA ASN A 421 -5.81 -12.18 0.63
C ASN A 421 -6.52 -13.18 1.56
N GLY A 422 -6.74 -12.81 2.82
CA GLY A 422 -7.46 -13.66 3.77
C GLY A 422 -8.92 -13.93 3.38
N LEU A 423 -9.63 -12.93 2.85
CA LEU A 423 -11.00 -13.08 2.36
C LEU A 423 -11.04 -13.94 1.09
N LEU A 424 -10.22 -13.61 0.09
CA LEU A 424 -10.17 -14.33 -1.18
C LEU A 424 -9.81 -15.81 -0.97
N THR A 425 -8.82 -16.09 -0.11
CA THR A 425 -8.47 -17.48 0.26
C THR A 425 -9.66 -18.21 0.87
N SER A 426 -10.38 -17.58 1.80
CA SER A 426 -11.53 -18.21 2.47
C SER A 426 -12.66 -18.55 1.48
N PHE A 427 -12.93 -17.66 0.51
CA PHE A 427 -13.93 -17.88 -0.53
C PHE A 427 -13.55 -19.05 -1.43
N LEU A 428 -12.30 -19.10 -1.88
CA LEU A 428 -11.81 -20.16 -2.76
C LEU A 428 -11.74 -21.51 -2.06
N LEU A 429 -11.40 -21.56 -0.76
CA LEU A 429 -11.47 -22.80 0.02
C LEU A 429 -12.91 -23.31 0.19
N GLY A 430 -13.89 -22.41 0.35
CA GLY A 430 -15.30 -22.80 0.39
C GLY A 430 -15.78 -23.39 -0.94
N GLU A 431 -15.32 -22.82 -2.06
CA GLU A 431 -15.59 -23.33 -3.40
C GLU A 431 -14.89 -24.67 -3.66
N GLU A 432 -13.61 -24.80 -3.31
CA GLU A 432 -12.84 -26.06 -3.39
C GLU A 432 -13.54 -27.17 -2.60
N TRP A 433 -13.96 -26.89 -1.36
CA TRP A 433 -14.75 -27.83 -0.56
C TRP A 433 -16.07 -28.24 -1.22
N THR A 434 -16.81 -27.27 -1.74
CA THR A 434 -18.13 -27.54 -2.31
C THR A 434 -18.04 -28.31 -3.63
N ASN A 435 -16.99 -28.08 -4.42
CA ASN A 435 -16.74 -28.80 -5.67
C ASN A 435 -16.53 -30.30 -5.45
N LEU A 436 -15.96 -30.71 -4.30
CA LEU A 436 -15.84 -32.12 -3.93
C LEU A 436 -17.21 -32.82 -3.80
N ALA A 437 -18.30 -32.10 -3.59
CA ALA A 437 -19.64 -32.69 -3.53
C ALA A 437 -20.29 -32.86 -4.91
N HIS A 438 -19.81 -32.15 -5.92
CA HIS A 438 -20.39 -32.18 -7.28
C HIS A 438 -19.63 -33.09 -8.23
N GLN A 439 -18.31 -33.21 -8.06
CA GLN A 439 -17.45 -33.95 -8.96
C GLN A 439 -16.30 -34.61 -8.19
N GLN A 440 -15.88 -35.78 -8.67
CA GLN A 440 -14.70 -36.47 -8.15
C GLN A 440 -13.43 -35.72 -8.55
N GLN A 441 -12.60 -35.34 -7.57
CA GLN A 441 -11.39 -34.56 -7.82
C GLN A 441 -10.20 -35.05 -6.99
N PRO A 442 -8.97 -35.00 -7.54
CA PRO A 442 -7.77 -35.25 -6.76
C PRO A 442 -7.51 -34.11 -5.78
N LEU A 443 -7.01 -34.46 -4.58
CA LEU A 443 -6.66 -33.50 -3.54
C LEU A 443 -5.46 -32.64 -3.92
N ARG A 444 -5.50 -31.37 -3.53
CA ARG A 444 -4.38 -30.42 -3.65
C ARG A 444 -3.60 -30.35 -2.34
N VAL A 445 -2.42 -30.94 -2.33
CA VAL A 445 -1.59 -31.13 -1.12
C VAL A 445 -0.21 -30.50 -1.28
N THR A 446 0.48 -30.29 -0.16
CA THR A 446 1.85 -29.78 -0.12
C THR A 446 2.86 -30.82 -0.62
N GLU A 447 2.65 -32.10 -0.28
CA GLU A 447 3.51 -33.23 -0.68
C GLU A 447 2.69 -34.30 -1.43
N PRO A 448 2.59 -34.22 -2.77
CA PRO A 448 1.68 -35.08 -3.54
C PRO A 448 2.15 -36.54 -3.60
N LYS A 449 1.19 -37.45 -3.41
CA LYS A 449 1.32 -38.91 -3.60
C LYS A 449 0.23 -39.41 -4.54
N GLY A 450 0.56 -40.39 -5.38
CA GLY A 450 -0.40 -41.01 -6.30
C GLY A 450 -1.04 -40.02 -7.28
N SER A 451 -2.38 -39.92 -7.27
CA SER A 451 -3.14 -39.03 -8.17
C SER A 451 -3.31 -37.61 -7.65
N GLN A 452 -2.78 -37.30 -6.45
CA GLN A 452 -2.87 -35.97 -5.85
C GLN A 452 -2.13 -34.91 -6.69
N ARG A 453 -2.57 -33.66 -6.59
CA ARG A 453 -1.95 -32.53 -7.28
C ARG A 453 -1.09 -31.74 -6.30
N SER A 454 0.12 -31.39 -6.73
CA SER A 454 0.96 -30.44 -5.99
C SER A 454 0.24 -29.11 -5.83
N GLN A 455 0.48 -28.46 -4.69
CA GLN A 455 0.11 -27.07 -4.51
C GLN A 455 0.81 -26.19 -5.55
N TYR A 456 0.13 -25.12 -5.96
CA TYR A 456 0.78 -23.92 -6.47
C TYR A 456 1.53 -23.27 -5.30
N TYR A 457 2.69 -22.62 -5.54
CA TYR A 457 3.48 -21.94 -4.49
C TYR A 457 2.68 -20.91 -3.64
N LEU A 458 1.44 -20.60 -4.05
CA LEU A 458 0.44 -19.79 -3.34
C LEU A 458 -0.75 -20.67 -2.91
N THR A 459 -1.28 -20.46 -1.70
CA THR A 459 -2.51 -21.10 -1.16
C THR A 459 -3.71 -20.94 -2.10
N ILE A 460 -3.70 -19.85 -2.88
CA ILE A 460 -4.69 -19.50 -3.89
C ILE A 460 -4.25 -20.04 -5.27
N PRO A 461 -5.15 -20.61 -6.09
CA PRO A 461 -4.87 -20.98 -7.48
C PRO A 461 -4.30 -19.82 -8.31
N TYR A 462 -3.33 -20.07 -9.20
CA TYR A 462 -2.66 -19.01 -9.97
C TYR A 462 -3.60 -18.12 -10.80
N GLN A 463 -4.72 -18.66 -11.27
CA GLN A 463 -5.78 -17.91 -11.97
C GLN A 463 -6.35 -16.73 -11.16
N TYR A 464 -6.29 -16.80 -9.82
CA TYR A 464 -6.69 -15.71 -8.92
C TYR A 464 -5.48 -15.05 -8.28
N GLY A 465 -4.46 -15.83 -7.93
CA GLY A 465 -3.26 -15.34 -7.25
C GLY A 465 -2.43 -14.39 -8.10
N ILE A 466 -2.17 -14.72 -9.37
CA ILE A 466 -1.35 -13.88 -10.26
C ILE A 466 -2.03 -12.53 -10.53
N PRO A 467 -3.31 -12.47 -10.96
CA PRO A 467 -3.99 -11.19 -11.14
C PRO A 467 -4.06 -10.35 -9.86
N ALA A 468 -4.34 -10.98 -8.71
CA ALA A 468 -4.36 -10.28 -7.42
C ALA A 468 -2.98 -9.69 -7.05
N MET A 469 -1.89 -10.43 -7.30
CA MET A 469 -0.53 -9.94 -7.08
C MET A 469 -0.18 -8.78 -8.01
N VAL A 470 -0.54 -8.87 -9.30
CA VAL A 470 -0.30 -7.79 -10.28
C VAL A 470 -1.07 -6.53 -9.87
N LEU A 471 -2.37 -6.65 -9.58
CA LEU A 471 -3.19 -5.52 -9.13
C LEU A 471 -2.67 -4.92 -7.83
N SER A 472 -2.26 -5.76 -6.87
CA SER A 472 -1.66 -5.30 -5.61
C SER A 472 -0.35 -4.55 -5.84
N THR A 473 0.52 -5.04 -6.75
CA THR A 473 1.79 -4.38 -7.09
C THR A 473 1.54 -3.01 -7.73
N ILE A 474 0.62 -2.94 -8.70
CA ILE A 474 0.22 -1.68 -9.35
C ILE A 474 -0.36 -0.70 -8.32
N PHE A 475 -1.22 -1.19 -7.42
CA PHE A 475 -1.82 -0.35 -6.38
C PHE A 475 -0.76 0.21 -5.41
N HIS A 476 0.17 -0.64 -4.96
CA HIS A 476 1.29 -0.21 -4.11
C HIS A 476 2.14 0.86 -4.78
N TRP A 477 2.46 0.68 -6.06
CA TRP A 477 3.24 1.64 -6.83
C TRP A 477 2.49 2.97 -7.00
N LEU A 478 1.23 2.95 -7.43
CA LEU A 478 0.43 4.18 -7.60
C LEU A 478 0.27 4.96 -6.28
N VAL A 479 0.14 4.27 -5.15
CA VAL A 479 0.06 4.91 -3.83
C VAL A 479 1.41 5.51 -3.41
N ALA A 480 2.54 4.88 -3.77
CA ALA A 480 3.86 5.46 -3.56
C ALA A 480 4.09 6.73 -4.40
N GLU A 481 3.53 6.78 -5.61
CA GLU A 481 3.58 7.98 -6.47
C GLU A 481 2.53 9.04 -6.10
N SER A 482 1.55 8.69 -5.25
CA SER A 482 0.50 9.61 -4.79
C SER A 482 1.04 10.66 -3.83
N PHE A 483 1.94 10.26 -2.94
CA PHE A 483 2.59 11.11 -1.94
C PHE A 483 4.07 10.73 -1.86
N PHE A 484 4.96 11.70 -2.10
CA PHE A 484 6.39 11.44 -2.17
C PHE A 484 7.20 12.53 -1.46
N LEU A 485 8.35 12.15 -0.92
CA LEU A 485 9.28 13.09 -0.32
C LEU A 485 9.92 13.94 -1.40
N VAL A 486 9.88 15.27 -1.22
CA VAL A 486 10.62 16.21 -2.06
C VAL A 486 11.60 16.98 -1.20
N ARG A 487 12.87 17.02 -1.65
CA ARG A 487 13.87 17.91 -1.08
C ARG A 487 14.16 19.04 -2.04
N ILE A 488 14.06 20.27 -1.54
CA ILE A 488 14.29 21.48 -2.32
C ILE A 488 15.51 22.17 -1.73
N THR A 489 16.58 22.23 -2.52
CA THR A 489 17.81 22.92 -2.13
C THR A 489 17.71 24.38 -2.54
N ALA A 490 17.88 25.28 -1.58
CA ALA A 490 17.93 26.70 -1.84
C ALA A 490 19.28 27.06 -2.50
N MET A 491 19.21 27.79 -3.60
CA MET A 491 20.35 28.33 -4.32
C MET A 491 20.31 29.85 -4.23
N HIS A 492 21.44 30.48 -3.96
CA HIS A 492 21.58 31.93 -4.04
C HIS A 492 22.84 32.26 -4.83
N GLN A 493 22.68 32.98 -5.95
CA GLN A 493 23.78 33.36 -6.84
C GLN A 493 24.67 32.18 -7.28
N GLY A 494 24.05 31.00 -7.49
CA GLY A 494 24.77 29.78 -7.91
C GLY A 494 25.42 28.99 -6.77
N ILE A 495 25.30 29.44 -5.52
CA ILE A 495 25.81 28.74 -4.33
C ILE A 495 24.66 28.07 -3.57
N GLU A 496 24.87 26.83 -3.14
CA GLU A 496 23.91 26.08 -2.32
C GLU A 496 23.84 26.66 -0.90
N ARG A 497 22.64 27.03 -0.46
CA ARG A 497 22.30 27.51 0.90
C ARG A 497 21.55 26.40 1.63
N LEU A 498 22.30 25.55 2.34
CA LEU A 498 21.73 24.40 3.06
C LEU A 498 20.76 24.81 4.17
N GLU A 499 20.99 25.94 4.84
CA GLU A 499 20.16 26.45 5.94
C GLU A 499 18.76 26.90 5.49
N ASP A 500 18.63 27.32 4.23
CA ASP A 500 17.35 27.73 3.65
C ASP A 500 16.68 26.58 2.86
N SER A 501 17.29 25.40 2.82
CA SER A 501 16.78 24.24 2.09
C SER A 501 15.69 23.53 2.88
N ILE A 502 14.60 23.16 2.21
CA ILE A 502 13.42 22.56 2.85
C ILE A 502 13.19 21.13 2.37
N SER A 503 12.58 20.33 3.24
CA SER A 503 12.00 19.04 2.88
C SER A 503 10.50 19.10 3.09
N SER A 504 9.73 18.67 2.08
CA SER A 504 8.27 18.74 2.10
C SER A 504 7.66 17.51 1.43
N LEU A 505 6.33 17.44 1.46
CA LEU A 505 5.53 16.38 0.85
C LEU A 505 4.98 16.85 -0.50
N GLY A 506 5.38 16.17 -1.58
CA GLY A 506 4.75 16.31 -2.89
C GLY A 506 3.56 15.37 -3.02
N TYR A 507 2.55 15.74 -3.82
CA TYR A 507 1.45 14.86 -4.18
C TYR A 507 1.15 14.87 -5.69
N SER A 508 0.59 13.76 -6.20
CA SER A 508 0.15 13.61 -7.60
C SER A 508 -1.34 13.32 -7.69
N PRO A 509 -2.18 14.29 -8.13
CA PRO A 509 -3.62 14.09 -8.26
C PRO A 509 -4.00 12.92 -9.17
N LEU A 510 -3.26 12.71 -10.26
CA LEU A 510 -3.58 11.66 -11.21
C LEU A 510 -3.11 10.29 -10.69
N ALA A 511 -2.01 10.20 -9.92
CA ALA A 511 -1.65 8.95 -9.25
C ALA A 511 -2.69 8.56 -8.19
N ILE A 512 -3.18 9.53 -7.42
CA ILE A 512 -4.28 9.34 -6.46
C ILE A 512 -5.55 8.84 -7.18
N ALA A 513 -5.91 9.44 -8.31
CA ALA A 513 -7.08 9.03 -9.09
C ALA A 513 -6.94 7.59 -9.62
N LEU A 514 -5.80 7.24 -10.21
CA LEU A 514 -5.53 5.88 -10.70
C LEU A 514 -5.49 4.86 -9.55
N ALA A 515 -4.88 5.21 -8.41
CA ALA A 515 -4.89 4.37 -7.21
C ALA A 515 -6.33 4.11 -6.72
N GLY A 516 -7.18 5.14 -6.75
CA GLY A 516 -8.62 5.02 -6.46
C GLY A 516 -9.35 4.05 -7.40
N ILE A 517 -9.08 4.10 -8.70
CA ILE A 517 -9.67 3.18 -9.69
C ILE A 517 -9.25 1.73 -9.40
N ILE A 518 -7.97 1.48 -9.16
CA ILE A 518 -7.47 0.12 -8.84
C ILE A 518 -8.05 -0.38 -7.52
N CYS A 519 -8.14 0.48 -6.50
CA CYS A 519 -8.78 0.16 -5.22
C CYS A 519 -10.25 -0.27 -5.43
N CYS A 520 -11.02 0.51 -6.18
CA CYS A 520 -12.40 0.20 -6.55
C CYS A 520 -12.53 -1.12 -7.31
N LEU A 521 -11.65 -1.38 -8.28
CA LEU A 521 -11.61 -2.63 -9.02
C LEU A 521 -11.36 -3.82 -8.09
N MET A 522 -10.34 -3.74 -7.23
CA MET A 522 -10.02 -4.82 -6.28
C MET A 522 -11.19 -5.10 -5.33
N LEU A 523 -11.81 -4.06 -4.77
CA LEU A 523 -12.98 -4.18 -3.89
C LEU A 523 -14.17 -4.80 -4.63
N ALA A 524 -14.45 -4.36 -5.86
CA ALA A 524 -15.53 -4.91 -6.69
C ALA A 524 -15.30 -6.39 -7.00
N LEU A 525 -14.08 -6.82 -7.32
CA LEU A 525 -13.76 -8.22 -7.58
C LEU A 525 -14.04 -9.12 -6.36
N VAL A 526 -13.70 -8.65 -5.16
CA VAL A 526 -13.98 -9.39 -3.91
C VAL A 526 -15.48 -9.39 -3.59
N ASP A 527 -16.19 -8.27 -3.79
CA ASP A 527 -17.64 -8.21 -3.60
C ASP A 527 -18.38 -9.14 -4.58
N LEU A 528 -18.01 -9.10 -5.87
CA LEU A 528 -18.53 -10.00 -6.89
C LEU A 528 -18.30 -11.46 -6.49
N LYS A 529 -17.08 -11.81 -6.07
CA LYS A 529 -16.76 -13.17 -5.61
C LYS A 529 -17.56 -13.54 -4.36
N ALA A 530 -17.73 -12.63 -3.40
CA ALA A 530 -18.53 -12.86 -2.20
C ALA A 530 -20.01 -13.11 -2.51
N ARG A 531 -20.55 -12.47 -3.56
CA ARG A 531 -21.94 -12.62 -4.01
C ARG A 531 -22.20 -13.85 -4.86
N GLN A 532 -21.16 -14.49 -5.42
CA GLN A 532 -21.32 -15.72 -6.19
C GLN A 532 -22.06 -16.77 -5.36
N ARG A 533 -23.05 -17.42 -5.97
CA ARG A 533 -23.85 -18.47 -5.32
C ARG A 533 -23.03 -19.74 -5.23
N LEU A 534 -22.91 -20.25 -4.01
CA LEU A 534 -22.32 -21.53 -3.70
C LEU A 534 -23.46 -22.55 -3.55
N LYS A 535 -23.59 -23.45 -4.52
CA LYS A 535 -24.57 -24.54 -4.45
C LYS A 535 -24.02 -25.62 -3.53
N GLN A 536 -24.41 -25.60 -2.25
CA GLN A 536 -23.90 -26.53 -1.25
C GLN A 536 -24.61 -27.88 -1.37
N ALA A 537 -23.96 -28.83 -2.03
CA ALA A 537 -24.38 -30.23 -2.01
C ALA A 537 -23.93 -30.95 -0.73
N SER A 538 -22.88 -30.45 -0.05
CA SER A 538 -22.38 -30.91 1.26
C SER A 538 -22.45 -29.80 2.32
N PRO A 539 -22.45 -30.13 3.62
CA PRO A 539 -22.28 -29.15 4.69
C PRO A 539 -20.98 -28.37 4.52
N LEU A 540 -21.02 -27.05 4.68
CA LEU A 540 -19.85 -26.19 4.48
C LEU A 540 -18.84 -26.35 5.63
N ALA A 541 -17.72 -27.03 5.38
CA ALA A 541 -16.60 -27.09 6.33
C ALA A 541 -15.56 -25.97 6.10
N SER A 542 -15.25 -25.67 4.84
CA SER A 542 -14.28 -24.64 4.43
C SER A 542 -12.92 -24.84 5.14
N HIS A 543 -12.53 -23.94 6.04
CA HIS A 543 -11.26 -23.98 6.76
C HIS A 543 -11.38 -24.57 8.20
N CYS A 544 -12.53 -25.11 8.60
CA CYS A 544 -12.76 -25.58 9.98
C CYS A 544 -12.27 -27.02 10.17
N SER A 545 -11.20 -27.22 10.96
CA SER A 545 -10.59 -28.55 11.16
C SER A 545 -11.60 -29.62 11.61
N ALA A 546 -12.49 -29.28 12.55
CA ALA A 546 -13.48 -30.21 13.08
C ALA A 546 -14.53 -30.60 12.03
N ALA A 547 -15.02 -29.64 11.23
CA ALA A 547 -16.01 -29.92 10.20
C ALA A 547 -15.41 -30.71 9.03
N ILE A 548 -14.15 -30.44 8.67
CA ILE A 548 -13.41 -31.22 7.67
C ILE A 548 -13.26 -32.66 8.17
N SER A 549 -12.74 -32.81 9.39
CA SER A 549 -12.54 -34.09 10.07
C SER A 549 -13.81 -34.95 10.10
N ALA A 550 -14.95 -34.36 10.44
CA ALA A 550 -16.21 -35.09 10.54
C ALA A 550 -16.69 -35.69 9.22
N ALA A 551 -16.33 -35.08 8.09
CA ALA A 551 -16.66 -35.60 6.77
C ALA A 551 -15.66 -36.66 6.28
N CYS A 552 -14.51 -36.83 6.92
CA CYS A 552 -13.42 -37.71 6.46
C CYS A 552 -13.35 -38.97 7.34
N HIS A 553 -14.28 -39.90 7.12
CA HIS A 553 -14.36 -41.17 7.84
C HIS A 553 -14.53 -42.32 6.82
N PRO A 554 -13.42 -42.91 6.33
CA PRO A 554 -13.48 -43.96 5.32
C PRO A 554 -14.17 -45.24 5.84
N PRO A 555 -14.74 -46.07 4.95
CA PRO A 555 -15.15 -47.43 5.26
C PRO A 555 -13.98 -48.26 5.79
N ARG A 556 -14.26 -49.30 6.59
CA ARG A 556 -13.22 -50.14 7.22
C ARG A 556 -12.35 -50.93 6.24
N ASP A 557 -12.77 -51.06 4.98
CA ASP A 557 -12.17 -52.00 4.01
C ASP A 557 -11.43 -51.29 2.85
N GLU A 558 -11.25 -49.96 2.91
CA GLU A 558 -10.63 -49.18 1.83
C GLU A 558 -9.40 -48.39 2.31
N ASP A 559 -8.21 -48.93 2.02
CA ASP A 559 -6.93 -48.24 2.27
C ASP A 559 -6.49 -47.39 1.05
N GLY A 560 -5.69 -46.36 1.32
CA GLY A 560 -5.05 -45.54 0.29
C GLY A 560 -5.97 -44.53 -0.40
N LEU A 561 -7.14 -44.25 0.19
CA LEU A 561 -8.13 -43.30 -0.33
C LEU A 561 -7.61 -41.87 -0.41
N GLU A 562 -6.69 -41.51 0.47
CA GLU A 562 -6.06 -40.19 0.50
C GLU A 562 -5.32 -39.86 -0.80
N THR A 563 -4.83 -40.86 -1.53
CA THR A 563 -4.08 -40.68 -2.79
C THR A 563 -4.95 -40.69 -4.05
N ARG A 564 -6.25 -40.98 -3.92
CA ARG A 564 -7.18 -41.13 -5.04
C ARG A 564 -8.04 -39.87 -5.21
N PRO A 565 -8.65 -39.69 -6.39
CA PRO A 565 -9.71 -38.70 -6.56
C PRO A 565 -10.91 -39.04 -5.66
N ILE A 566 -11.38 -38.08 -4.86
CA ILE A 566 -12.48 -38.27 -3.90
C ILE A 566 -13.69 -37.41 -4.26
N GLN A 567 -14.87 -37.81 -3.78
CA GLN A 567 -16.12 -37.08 -3.94
C GLN A 567 -16.96 -37.24 -2.67
N TRP A 568 -17.54 -36.16 -2.17
CA TRP A 568 -18.48 -36.23 -1.06
C TRP A 568 -19.79 -36.86 -1.52
N GLY A 569 -20.25 -37.86 -0.78
CA GLY A 569 -21.48 -38.58 -1.11
C GLY A 569 -21.93 -39.52 -0.01
N VAL A 570 -22.97 -40.31 -0.30
CA VAL A 570 -23.46 -41.34 0.61
C VAL A 570 -22.58 -42.58 0.46
N VAL A 571 -21.91 -42.96 1.53
CA VAL A 571 -21.00 -44.11 1.59
C VAL A 571 -21.74 -45.29 2.23
N GLN A 572 -21.81 -46.42 1.52
CA GLN A 572 -22.37 -47.66 2.07
C GLN A 572 -21.33 -48.33 2.97
N GLY A 573 -21.73 -48.81 4.16
CA GLY A 573 -20.86 -49.62 5.02
C GLY A 573 -19.86 -48.87 5.92
N ALA A 574 -19.84 -47.53 5.90
CA ALA A 574 -19.00 -46.72 6.80
C ALA A 574 -19.53 -46.75 8.25
N GLY A 575 -19.36 -47.88 8.92
CA GLY A 575 -19.78 -48.11 10.31
C GLY A 575 -21.17 -48.73 10.40
N GLU A 576 -21.21 -49.98 10.85
CA GLU A 576 -22.32 -50.48 11.67
C GLU A 576 -22.37 -49.67 12.98
N SER A 577 -22.74 -48.39 12.90
CA SER A 577 -23.34 -47.69 14.03
C SER A 577 -24.85 -47.91 13.98
N ILE A 578 -25.45 -47.99 15.16
CA ILE A 578 -26.89 -48.25 15.39
C ILE A 578 -27.70 -47.18 14.65
N GLY A 579 -27.99 -47.39 13.37
CA GLY A 579 -28.48 -46.32 12.49
C GLY A 579 -28.62 -46.69 11.01
N SER A 580 -27.90 -47.68 10.50
CA SER A 580 -28.15 -48.23 9.15
C SER A 580 -29.39 -49.14 9.14
N TRP A 581 -30.58 -48.56 9.38
CA TRP A 581 -31.85 -49.30 9.36
C TRP A 581 -32.68 -48.91 8.16
N LYS A 582 -32.95 -49.86 7.27
CA LYS A 582 -33.99 -49.74 6.23
C LYS A 582 -35.36 -49.65 6.91
N LYS A 583 -35.94 -48.45 6.99
CA LYS A 583 -37.34 -48.27 7.42
C LYS A 583 -38.15 -47.69 6.26
N ARG A 584 -39.08 -48.47 5.71
CA ARG A 584 -40.03 -48.06 4.64
C ARG A 584 -39.35 -47.53 3.36
N GLY A 585 -38.43 -48.29 2.77
CA GLY A 585 -37.90 -47.99 1.42
C GLY A 585 -37.01 -46.75 1.32
N LYS A 586 -36.42 -46.28 2.43
CA LYS A 586 -35.39 -45.23 2.45
C LYS A 586 -34.08 -45.84 2.89
N ASP A 587 -33.03 -45.67 2.08
CA ASP A 587 -31.67 -46.06 2.42
C ASP A 587 -31.04 -44.98 3.32
N PHE A 588 -30.47 -45.40 4.44
CA PHE A 588 -29.74 -44.55 5.38
C PHE A 588 -28.26 -44.94 5.31
N GLY A 589 -27.38 -43.99 5.04
CA GLY A 589 -25.93 -44.18 4.97
C GLY A 589 -25.20 -43.00 5.59
N HIS A 590 -23.92 -43.20 5.92
CA HIS A 590 -23.05 -42.10 6.35
C HIS A 590 -22.68 -41.26 5.12
N SER A 591 -22.71 -39.93 5.25
CA SER A 591 -22.37 -39.03 4.15
C SER A 591 -20.99 -38.43 4.37
N GLY A 592 -20.00 -38.82 3.58
CA GLY A 592 -18.60 -38.46 3.80
C GLY A 592 -17.82 -38.33 2.50
N LEU A 593 -16.56 -37.92 2.62
CA LEU A 593 -15.56 -37.92 1.54
C LEU A 593 -14.93 -39.29 1.33
#